data_AF-A0A934FUB4-F1
#
_entry.id   AF-A0A934FUB4-F1
#
_cell.length_a   1.000
_cell.length_b   1.000
_cell.length_c   1.000
_cell.angle_alpha   90.00
_cell.angle_beta   90.00
_cell.angle_gamma   90.00
#
_symmetry.space_group_name_H-M   'P 1'
#
loop_
_entity.id
_entity.type
_entity.pdbx_description
1 polymer ?
#
loop_
_entity_poly.entity_id
_entity_poly.type
_entity_poly.pdbx_seq_one_letter_code
_entity_poly.pdbx_strand_id
1 'polypeptide(L)'
;MNHESRSVEERLAEVLQVVRELTRRIDEFGERLGALEVGSPRPPSPVAAAPPGEQLASAAAMMSWVGQSRVLQRIAMVSFVLVLALVLRTLTDSQWIGAGVGVAIGILYSGVLLALGAWLLLRHRRGQRVLPICGAILLCSVALEAHGRFKLISAETVNWILIADLLVAGAIGLRFRMGSIVSIAVLAPGVSALIIGFPNLRFPTAAALFLFANVVAHLARRVGRLQWLSWTTFTVTLCFWFLWSLKARVHLLRPESVPAIGLGVTWFVPWLVVFAVLYAGTAMKRALATPRGLDAFHSFLPTGNVMWAHSAAAAVLGPMTGGLTGLGTVALSAAATHVAFAALLWRRLRLHATGITSFTLAGAVALALAVPALVAESLLVEVVVLSAEAMGLAWFAAVCGSPGLRLCALTLQVVVGGLALFGGLYAAPPESLAASLGAALALAASGGWQYAHDRRHPSPEGSWFARVDPDRHAGILLLWTSALAIFGSMRLVLDRVLTVLDAGTPDAFQCGQSVILNGASIAMLAWGMRTRNRQVMVTAGLVAVAGGVKVLGSDLMSASGLPLVLAVFSFGLAAAAGSIVLGRLQRSGAGAHAAAGDDARRGP
;
A
#
# COMPACT_ATOMS: atom_id res chain seq x y z
N MET A 1 21.46 56.88 -22.97
CA MET A 1 21.16 56.93 -21.52
C MET A 1 19.68 57.09 -21.16
N ASN A 2 18.77 57.58 -22.03
CA ASN A 2 17.35 57.79 -21.67
C ASN A 2 16.42 56.57 -21.80
N HIS A 3 16.88 55.44 -22.34
CA HIS A 3 16.01 54.27 -22.58
C HIS A 3 15.96 53.28 -21.41
N GLU A 4 17.03 53.16 -20.62
CA GLU A 4 17.06 52.30 -19.43
C GLU A 4 16.33 52.93 -18.24
N SER A 5 16.39 54.26 -18.07
CA SER A 5 15.66 54.95 -17.00
C SER A 5 14.14 54.79 -17.13
N ARG A 6 13.60 54.89 -18.35
CA ARG A 6 12.18 54.63 -18.63
C ARG A 6 11.74 53.20 -18.30
N SER A 7 12.60 52.21 -18.57
CA SER A 7 12.29 50.81 -18.26
C SER A 7 12.26 50.52 -16.75
N VAL A 8 13.10 51.20 -15.97
CA VAL A 8 13.11 51.09 -14.50
C VAL A 8 11.90 51.77 -13.89
N GLU A 9 11.50 52.93 -14.42
CA GLU A 9 10.28 53.64 -13.97
C GLU A 9 9.01 52.83 -14.26
N GLU A 10 8.91 52.18 -15.41
CA GLU A 10 7.78 51.28 -15.74
C GLU A 10 7.73 50.06 -14.81
N ARG A 11 8.86 49.43 -14.53
CA ARG A 11 8.94 48.29 -13.60
C ARG A 11 8.62 48.71 -12.15
N LEU A 12 9.05 49.91 -11.75
CA LEU A 12 8.75 50.45 -10.43
C LEU A 12 7.26 50.76 -10.29
N ALA A 13 6.63 51.31 -11.35
CA ALA A 13 5.19 51.56 -11.38
C ALA A 13 4.38 50.25 -11.28
N GLU A 14 4.79 49.20 -12.00
CA GLU A 14 4.16 47.88 -11.95
C GLU A 14 4.25 47.25 -10.55
N VAL A 15 5.43 47.29 -9.93
CA VAL A 15 5.62 46.78 -8.56
C VAL A 15 4.80 47.57 -7.55
N LEU A 16 4.74 48.90 -7.67
CA LEU A 16 3.92 49.74 -6.78
C LEU A 16 2.42 49.46 -6.95
N GLN A 17 1.98 49.11 -8.16
CA GLN A 17 0.59 48.72 -8.42
C GLN A 17 0.25 47.38 -7.77
N VAL A 18 1.15 46.38 -7.86
CA VAL A 18 0.97 45.07 -7.22
C VAL A 18 0.95 45.20 -5.70
N VAL A 19 1.83 46.02 -5.12
CA VAL A 19 1.84 46.27 -3.67
C VAL A 19 0.54 46.90 -3.20
N ARG A 20 0.02 47.92 -3.92
CA ARG A 20 -1.26 48.55 -3.58
C ARG A 20 -2.44 47.58 -3.64
N GLU A 21 -2.49 46.70 -4.65
CA GLU A 21 -3.55 45.71 -4.76
C GLU A 21 -3.46 44.63 -3.67
N LEU A 22 -2.25 44.25 -3.26
CA LEU A 22 -2.06 43.35 -2.12
C LEU A 22 -2.48 43.99 -0.80
N THR A 23 -2.13 45.26 -0.58
CA THR A 23 -2.57 46.01 0.61
C THR A 23 -4.10 46.09 0.66
N ARG A 24 -4.75 46.44 -0.46
CA ARG A 24 -6.22 46.50 -0.55
C ARG A 24 -6.89 45.18 -0.22
N ARG A 25 -6.31 44.05 -0.66
CA ARG A 25 -6.84 42.71 -0.36
C ARG A 25 -6.64 42.33 1.11
N ILE A 26 -5.53 42.74 1.72
CA ILE A 26 -5.30 42.54 3.15
C ILE A 26 -6.30 43.34 3.97
N ASP A 27 -6.60 44.58 3.56
CA ASP A 27 -7.60 45.43 4.23
C ASP A 27 -9.02 44.86 4.06
N GLU A 28 -9.40 44.40 2.86
CA GLU A 28 -10.68 43.70 2.63
C GLU A 28 -10.80 42.40 3.46
N PHE A 29 -9.70 41.65 3.64
CA PHE A 29 -9.68 40.47 4.50
C PHE A 29 -9.78 40.85 5.98
N GLY A 30 -9.13 41.95 6.40
CA GLY A 30 -9.22 42.50 7.75
C GLY A 30 -10.64 42.95 8.09
N GLU A 31 -11.32 43.64 7.17
CA GLU A 31 -12.73 44.04 7.33
C GLU A 31 -13.67 42.83 7.37
N ARG A 32 -13.44 41.81 6.54
CA ARG A 32 -14.23 40.57 6.59
C ARG A 32 -14.04 39.79 7.89
N LEU A 33 -12.83 39.79 8.45
CA LEU A 33 -12.55 39.21 9.76
C LEU A 33 -13.19 40.02 10.88
N GLY A 34 -13.12 41.36 10.83
CA GLY A 34 -13.80 42.23 11.79
C GLY A 34 -15.33 42.09 11.74
N ALA A 35 -15.90 41.91 10.54
CA ALA A 35 -17.33 41.66 10.36
C ALA A 35 -17.77 40.25 10.84
N LEU A 36 -16.84 39.29 10.92
CA LEU A 36 -17.09 37.96 11.49
C LEU A 36 -16.92 37.96 13.02
N GLU A 37 -16.08 38.83 13.58
CA GLU A 37 -15.89 39.00 15.03
C GLU A 37 -17.02 39.80 15.69
N VAL A 38 -17.62 40.76 14.98
CA VAL A 38 -18.80 41.50 15.46
C VAL A 38 -20.06 40.76 15.01
N GLY A 39 -20.43 39.73 15.79
CA GLY A 39 -21.54 38.84 15.50
C GLY A 39 -22.85 39.55 15.18
N SER A 40 -23.31 39.40 13.93
CA SER A 40 -24.67 39.71 13.53
C SER A 40 -25.52 38.42 13.50
N PRO A 41 -26.68 38.39 14.18
CA PRO A 41 -27.46 37.16 14.35
C PRO A 41 -28.17 36.77 13.04
N ARG A 42 -27.81 35.61 12.49
CA ARG A 42 -28.49 34.99 11.34
C ARG A 42 -29.59 34.05 11.87
N PRO A 43 -30.80 34.04 11.28
CA PRO A 43 -31.92 33.21 11.79
C PRO A 43 -31.61 31.71 11.64
N PRO A 44 -32.15 30.86 12.52
CA PRO A 44 -31.71 29.47 12.66
C PRO A 44 -32.26 28.60 11.52
N SER A 45 -31.37 27.80 10.94
CA SER A 45 -31.74 26.57 10.22
C SER A 45 -31.45 25.38 11.15
N PRO A 46 -32.31 24.35 11.22
CA PRO A 46 -32.33 23.41 12.33
C PRO A 46 -31.24 22.34 12.16
N VAL A 47 -30.17 22.45 12.94
CA VAL A 47 -29.25 21.35 13.20
C VAL A 47 -29.05 21.25 14.72
N ALA A 48 -29.19 20.03 15.22
CA ALA A 48 -29.26 19.63 16.61
C ALA A 48 -28.28 20.37 17.55
N ALA A 49 -28.84 20.92 18.64
CA ALA A 49 -28.08 21.58 19.70
C ALA A 49 -27.22 20.58 20.50
N ALA A 50 -25.92 20.81 20.50
CA ALA A 50 -25.03 20.33 21.56
C ALA A 50 -25.27 21.18 22.85
N PRO A 51 -25.20 20.59 24.05
CA PRO A 51 -25.54 21.29 25.28
C PRO A 51 -24.56 22.44 25.61
N PRO A 52 -25.00 23.51 26.31
CA PRO A 52 -24.24 24.76 26.51
C PRO A 52 -22.98 24.65 27.40
N GLY A 53 -22.62 23.43 27.83
CA GLY A 53 -21.48 23.17 28.72
C GLY A 53 -20.14 22.99 28.00
N GLU A 54 -20.12 22.64 26.71
CA GLU A 54 -18.87 22.32 25.99
C GLU A 54 -18.02 23.55 25.64
N GLN A 55 -18.63 24.71 25.38
CA GLN A 55 -17.90 25.93 25.03
C GLN A 55 -17.27 26.62 26.25
N LEU A 56 -17.97 26.63 27.39
CA LEU A 56 -17.41 27.09 28.67
C LEU A 56 -16.33 26.13 29.21
N ALA A 57 -16.48 24.81 28.98
CA ALA A 57 -15.44 23.84 29.30
C ALA A 57 -14.18 24.00 28.43
N SER A 58 -14.32 24.37 27.15
CA SER A 58 -13.19 24.66 26.24
C SER A 58 -12.43 25.92 26.67
N ALA A 59 -13.13 27.01 27.01
CA ALA A 59 -12.49 28.25 27.48
C ALA A 59 -11.84 28.10 28.86
N ALA A 60 -12.48 27.38 29.79
CA ALA A 60 -11.90 27.05 31.09
C ALA A 60 -10.72 26.07 30.97
N ALA A 61 -10.77 25.11 30.03
CA ALA A 61 -9.65 24.24 29.72
C ALA A 61 -8.46 25.04 29.15
N MET A 62 -8.72 26.02 28.27
CA MET A 62 -7.69 26.91 27.72
C MET A 62 -7.07 27.81 28.79
N MET A 63 -7.86 28.40 29.70
CA MET A 63 -7.34 29.18 30.83
C MET A 63 -6.59 28.31 31.86
N SER A 64 -7.03 27.08 32.11
CA SER A 64 -6.32 26.13 32.98
C SER A 64 -4.97 25.68 32.39
N TRP A 65 -4.83 25.72 31.06
CA TRP A 65 -3.60 25.42 30.34
C TRP A 65 -2.58 26.57 30.44
N VAL A 66 -3.07 27.82 30.42
CA VAL A 66 -2.27 29.05 30.63
C VAL A 66 -1.85 29.19 32.10
N GLY A 67 -2.66 28.70 33.06
CA GLY A 67 -2.36 28.74 34.50
C GLY A 67 -1.27 27.78 34.99
N GLN A 68 -0.74 26.88 34.15
CA GLN A 68 0.37 26.01 34.55
C GLN A 68 1.70 26.76 34.44
N SER A 69 2.24 27.21 35.59
CA SER A 69 3.57 27.85 35.74
C SER A 69 4.72 27.12 35.01
N ARG A 70 4.56 25.84 34.72
CA ARG A 70 5.50 24.99 33.97
C ARG A 70 5.50 25.24 32.46
N VAL A 71 4.41 25.73 31.86
CA VAL A 71 4.35 26.05 30.43
C VAL A 71 5.08 27.36 30.15
N LEU A 72 4.82 28.40 30.94
CA LEU A 72 5.50 29.69 30.83
C LEU A 72 7.02 29.55 31.02
N GLN A 73 7.46 28.73 31.99
CA GLN A 73 8.88 28.45 32.21
C GLN A 73 9.54 27.72 31.02
N ARG A 74 8.80 26.83 30.34
CA ARG A 74 9.30 26.15 29.13
C ARG A 74 9.41 27.12 27.96
N ILE A 75 8.42 27.97 27.76
CA ILE A 75 8.43 29.00 26.71
C ILE A 75 9.61 29.95 26.94
N ALA A 76 9.79 30.47 28.16
CA ALA A 76 10.91 31.33 28.51
C ALA A 76 12.28 30.66 28.25
N MET A 77 12.42 29.37 28.58
CA MET A 77 13.64 28.60 28.31
C MET A 77 13.90 28.43 26.81
N VAL A 78 12.87 28.10 26.01
CA VAL A 78 12.99 28.03 24.54
C VAL A 78 13.40 29.39 23.98
N SER A 79 12.72 30.47 24.40
CA SER A 79 13.01 31.83 23.95
C SER A 79 14.44 32.23 24.29
N PHE A 80 14.92 31.99 25.52
CA PHE A 80 16.29 32.33 25.90
C PHE A 80 17.34 31.56 25.09
N VAL A 81 17.12 30.26 24.89
CA VAL A 81 18.00 29.41 24.04
C VAL A 81 18.00 29.89 22.60
N LEU A 82 16.85 30.31 22.07
CA LEU A 82 16.68 30.80 20.71
C LEU A 82 17.31 32.18 20.51
N VAL A 83 17.20 33.09 21.50
CA VAL A 83 17.87 34.40 21.47
C VAL A 83 19.38 34.23 21.39
N LEU A 84 19.97 33.32 22.18
CA LEU A 84 21.42 33.09 22.11
C LEU A 84 21.85 32.54 20.74
N ALA A 85 21.06 31.63 20.17
CA ALA A 85 21.29 31.14 18.81
C ALA A 85 21.15 32.27 17.76
N LEU A 86 20.19 33.17 17.93
CA LEU A 86 19.97 34.31 17.04
C LEU A 86 21.13 35.32 17.14
N VAL A 87 21.61 35.64 18.34
CA VAL A 87 22.78 36.51 18.53
C VAL A 87 24.01 35.92 17.84
N LEU A 88 24.26 34.62 18.02
CA LEU A 88 25.39 33.95 17.35
C LEU A 88 25.25 34.01 15.82
N ARG A 89 24.03 33.83 15.30
CA ARG A 89 23.73 33.98 13.87
C ARG A 89 23.98 35.40 13.38
N THR A 90 23.51 36.41 14.10
CA THR A 90 23.71 37.83 13.74
C THR A 90 25.19 38.21 13.74
N LEU A 91 25.97 37.74 14.73
CA LEU A 91 27.41 37.96 14.77
C LEU A 91 28.14 37.31 13.58
N THR A 92 27.71 36.10 13.19
CA THR A 92 28.26 35.40 12.02
C THR A 92 27.88 36.11 10.71
N ASP A 93 26.64 36.56 10.59
CA ASP A 93 26.14 37.30 9.41
C ASP A 93 26.82 38.67 9.26
N SER A 94 27.18 39.32 10.38
CA SER A 94 27.90 40.59 10.39
C SER A 94 29.41 40.48 10.10
N GLN A 95 29.94 39.28 9.85
CA GLN A 95 31.37 38.98 9.64
C GLN A 95 32.28 39.32 10.83
N TRP A 96 31.73 39.62 12.01
CA TRP A 96 32.53 39.81 13.23
C TRP A 96 33.18 38.50 13.70
N ILE A 97 32.53 37.37 13.41
CA ILE A 97 33.04 36.03 13.62
C ILE A 97 33.05 35.34 12.26
N GLY A 98 34.20 34.79 11.85
CA GLY A 98 34.31 34.06 10.59
C GLY A 98 33.32 32.89 10.53
N ALA A 99 32.70 32.66 9.36
CA ALA A 99 31.61 31.70 9.20
C ALA A 99 31.96 30.27 9.68
N GLY A 100 33.21 29.82 9.48
CA GLY A 100 33.69 28.54 10.01
C GLY A 100 33.67 28.46 11.53
N VAL A 101 34.07 29.54 12.21
CA VAL A 101 34.05 29.64 13.67
C VAL A 101 32.61 29.69 14.18
N GLY A 102 31.73 30.44 13.51
CA GLY A 102 30.30 30.51 13.85
C GLY A 102 29.62 29.14 13.80
N VAL A 103 29.88 28.35 12.74
CA VAL A 103 29.36 26.98 12.62
C VAL A 103 29.92 26.06 13.69
N ALA A 104 31.22 26.12 13.98
CA ALA A 104 31.84 25.32 15.03
C ALA A 104 31.24 25.62 16.42
N ILE A 105 31.03 26.91 16.74
CA ILE A 105 30.37 27.33 17.98
C ILE A 105 28.91 26.84 18.01
N GLY A 106 28.18 26.91 16.90
CA GLY A 106 26.80 26.44 16.81
C GLY A 106 26.65 24.93 17.04
N ILE A 107 27.54 24.12 16.45
CA ILE A 107 27.59 22.66 16.67
C ILE A 107 27.94 22.38 18.14
N LEU A 108 28.97 23.05 18.68
CA LEU A 108 29.39 22.88 20.07
C LEU A 108 28.27 23.24 21.05
N TYR A 109 27.59 24.37 20.83
CA TYR A 109 26.47 24.82 21.64
C TYR A 109 25.33 23.81 21.63
N SER A 110 24.96 23.30 20.45
CA SER A 110 23.91 22.28 20.31
C SER A 110 24.28 20.97 21.03
N GLY A 111 25.55 20.55 20.92
CA GLY A 111 26.08 19.40 21.65
C GLY A 111 26.05 19.58 23.17
N VAL A 112 26.38 20.78 23.67
CA VAL A 112 26.29 21.11 25.10
C VAL A 112 24.84 21.05 25.58
N LEU A 113 23.87 21.54 24.80
CA LEU A 113 22.44 21.44 25.15
C LEU A 113 21.96 19.99 25.25
N LEU A 114 22.42 19.11 24.34
CA LEU A 114 22.12 17.67 24.39
C LEU A 114 22.75 17.01 25.62
N ALA A 115 24.03 17.26 25.89
CA ALA A 115 24.77 16.68 27.01
C ALA A 115 24.25 17.15 28.38
N LEU A 116 24.07 18.46 28.54
CA LEU A 116 23.52 19.07 29.75
C LEU A 116 22.07 18.62 29.96
N GLY A 117 21.29 18.52 28.88
CA GLY A 117 19.93 17.99 28.90
C GLY A 117 19.88 16.56 29.42
N ALA A 118 20.74 15.68 28.89
CA ALA A 118 20.86 14.30 29.34
C ALA A 118 21.28 14.21 30.82
N TRP A 119 22.25 15.00 31.25
CA TRP A 119 22.72 15.03 32.64
C TRP A 119 21.64 15.49 33.62
N LEU A 120 20.88 16.53 33.26
CA LEU A 120 19.77 17.03 34.07
C LEU A 120 18.62 16.01 34.17
N LEU A 121 18.39 15.24 33.12
CA LEU A 121 17.41 14.15 33.11
C LEU A 121 17.83 12.97 33.99
N LEU A 122 19.12 12.68 34.12
CA LEU A 122 19.64 11.72 35.10
C LEU A 122 19.34 12.15 36.54
N ARG A 123 19.35 13.46 36.81
CA ARG A 123 19.04 14.04 38.14
C ARG A 123 17.55 14.23 38.43
N HIS A 124 16.67 13.52 37.71
CA HIS A 124 15.21 13.52 37.87
C HIS A 124 14.48 14.87 37.73
N ARG A 125 15.12 15.91 37.18
CA ARG A 125 14.45 17.20 36.92
C ARG A 125 13.57 17.14 35.66
N ARG A 126 12.36 16.60 35.82
CA ARG A 126 11.36 16.40 34.73
C ARG A 126 10.97 17.67 33.95
N GLY A 127 11.26 18.86 34.48
CA GLY A 127 10.99 20.15 33.83
C GLY A 127 11.90 20.47 32.63
N GLN A 128 13.08 19.85 32.52
CA GLN A 128 14.14 20.25 31.58
C GLN A 128 14.18 19.42 30.27
N ARG A 129 13.07 18.77 29.92
CA ARG A 129 12.93 17.99 28.66
C ARG A 129 13.10 18.82 27.39
N VAL A 130 12.98 20.13 27.51
CA VAL A 130 13.07 21.10 26.42
C VAL A 130 14.50 21.24 25.90
N LEU A 131 15.50 21.15 26.78
CA LEU A 131 16.90 21.37 26.42
C LEU A 131 17.44 20.39 25.35
N PRO A 132 17.27 19.06 25.48
CA PRO A 132 17.71 18.13 24.44
C PRO A 132 16.87 18.23 23.16
N ILE A 133 15.60 18.66 23.25
CA ILE A 133 14.76 18.91 22.07
C ILE A 133 15.33 20.09 21.26
N CYS A 134 15.60 21.21 21.94
CA CYS A 134 16.20 22.38 21.31
C CYS A 134 17.59 22.06 20.75
N GLY A 135 18.41 21.30 21.48
CA GLY A 135 19.72 20.86 21.01
C GLY A 135 19.67 20.09 19.69
N ALA A 136 18.77 19.11 19.57
CA ALA A 136 18.61 18.32 18.34
C ALA A 136 18.12 19.16 17.15
N ILE A 137 17.11 20.01 17.37
CA ILE A 137 16.58 20.90 16.32
C ILE A 137 17.66 21.89 15.86
N LEU A 138 18.35 22.52 16.81
CA LEU A 138 19.41 23.49 16.51
C LEU A 138 20.57 22.83 15.76
N LEU A 139 20.96 21.61 16.12
CA LEU A 139 22.03 20.90 15.42
C LEU A 139 21.67 20.63 13.95
N CYS A 140 20.43 20.20 13.70
CA CYS A 140 19.91 20.05 12.33
C CYS A 140 19.90 21.40 11.57
N SER A 141 19.41 22.47 12.19
CA SER A 141 19.36 23.81 11.57
C SER A 141 20.75 24.37 11.26
N VAL A 142 21.70 24.26 12.19
CA VAL A 142 23.09 24.72 12.00
C VAL A 142 23.76 23.94 10.88
N ALA A 143 23.56 22.62 10.81
CA ALA A 143 24.14 21.80 9.75
C ALA A 143 23.56 22.14 8.37
N LEU A 144 22.25 22.42 8.30
CA LEU A 144 21.59 22.89 7.08
C LEU A 144 22.14 24.25 6.61
N GLU A 145 22.28 25.21 7.52
CA GLU A 145 22.77 26.56 7.19
C GLU A 145 24.26 26.53 6.79
N ALA A 146 25.07 25.72 7.46
CA ALA A 146 26.49 25.52 7.16
C ALA A 146 26.72 25.00 5.72
N HIS A 147 25.86 24.09 5.25
CA HIS A 147 25.93 23.55 3.89
C HIS A 147 25.29 24.46 2.85
N GLY A 148 24.03 24.86 3.08
CA GLY A 148 23.24 25.58 2.08
C GLY A 148 23.67 27.03 1.88
N ARG A 149 23.88 27.77 2.99
CA ARG A 149 24.18 29.20 2.95
C ARG A 149 25.67 29.47 2.89
N PHE A 150 26.44 28.85 3.79
CA PHE A 150 27.86 29.16 3.92
C PHE A 150 28.77 28.28 3.07
N LYS A 151 28.26 27.17 2.50
CA LYS A 151 29.03 26.20 1.70
C LYS A 151 30.32 25.72 2.37
N LEU A 152 30.37 25.73 3.69
CA LEU A 152 31.56 25.41 4.49
C LEU A 152 31.78 23.91 4.66
N ILE A 153 30.68 23.15 4.59
CA ILE A 153 30.67 21.73 4.93
C ILE A 153 30.12 20.93 3.74
N SER A 154 30.76 19.81 3.42
CA SER A 154 30.29 18.90 2.37
C SER A 154 28.96 18.25 2.74
N ALA A 155 28.13 17.88 1.76
CA ALA A 155 26.87 17.17 2.00
C ALA A 155 27.07 15.84 2.76
N GLU A 156 28.20 15.18 2.53
CA GLU A 156 28.57 13.94 3.23
C GLU A 156 28.83 14.20 4.72
N THR A 157 29.61 15.23 5.05
CA THR A 157 29.88 15.61 6.44
C THR A 157 28.59 16.00 7.16
N VAL A 158 27.66 16.69 6.50
CA VAL A 158 26.37 16.99 7.13
C VAL A 158 25.56 15.72 7.41
N ASN A 159 25.50 14.77 6.48
CA ASN A 159 24.81 13.49 6.74
C ASN A 159 25.39 12.76 7.96
N TRP A 160 26.72 12.79 8.15
CA TRP A 160 27.35 12.24 9.35
C TRP A 160 26.97 12.98 10.64
N ILE A 161 26.90 14.32 10.61
CA ILE A 161 26.41 15.13 11.74
C ILE A 161 24.96 14.79 12.07
N LEU A 162 24.10 14.65 11.06
CA LEU A 162 22.70 14.27 11.21
C LEU A 162 22.53 12.85 11.77
N ILE A 163 23.39 11.90 11.36
CA ILE A 163 23.43 10.54 11.94
C ILE A 163 23.83 10.61 13.42
N ALA A 164 24.85 11.40 13.76
CA ALA A 164 25.29 11.55 15.15
C ALA A 164 24.17 12.15 16.01
N ASP A 165 23.47 13.18 15.53
CA ASP A 165 22.32 13.79 16.22
C ASP A 165 21.21 12.77 16.46
N LEU A 166 20.79 12.05 15.41
CA LEU A 166 19.79 10.98 15.47
C LEU A 166 20.15 9.93 16.53
N LEU A 167 21.40 9.45 16.56
CA LEU A 167 21.84 8.42 17.49
C LEU A 167 21.90 8.93 18.92
N VAL A 168 22.46 10.12 19.15
CA VAL A 168 22.59 10.71 20.50
C VAL A 168 21.23 11.10 21.06
N ALA A 169 20.45 11.90 20.33
CA ALA A 169 19.12 12.33 20.76
C ALA A 169 18.16 11.12 20.85
N GLY A 170 18.27 10.16 19.91
CA GLY A 170 17.54 8.90 19.95
C GLY A 170 17.86 8.07 21.20
N ALA A 171 19.14 7.88 21.53
CA ALA A 171 19.57 7.15 22.72
C ALA A 171 19.06 7.81 24.02
N ILE A 172 19.15 9.15 24.12
CA ILE A 172 18.58 9.91 25.24
C ILE A 172 17.07 9.68 25.33
N GLY A 173 16.35 9.83 24.21
CA GLY A 173 14.91 9.64 24.14
C GLY A 173 14.47 8.21 24.54
N LEU A 174 15.20 7.19 24.10
CA LEU A 174 14.96 5.79 24.45
C LEU A 174 15.25 5.51 25.94
N ARG A 175 16.40 5.97 26.45
CA ARG A 175 16.85 5.76 27.84
C ARG A 175 15.87 6.33 28.86
N PHE A 176 15.34 7.52 28.59
CA PHE A 176 14.43 8.25 29.49
C PHE A 176 12.95 8.10 29.12
N ARG A 177 12.63 7.25 28.14
CA ARG A 177 11.27 7.00 27.65
C ARG A 177 10.51 8.26 27.21
N MET A 178 11.19 9.17 26.51
CA MET A 178 10.61 10.44 26.05
C MET A 178 10.28 10.37 24.57
N GLY A 179 9.00 10.10 24.26
CA GLY A 179 8.56 9.95 22.88
C GLY A 179 8.81 11.17 21.99
N SER A 180 8.64 12.39 22.52
CA SER A 180 8.81 13.63 21.77
C SER A 180 10.25 13.82 21.25
N ILE A 181 11.26 13.51 22.06
CA ILE A 181 12.67 13.60 21.63
C ILE A 181 12.97 12.56 20.57
N VAL A 182 12.45 11.34 20.71
CA VAL A 182 12.68 10.29 19.72
C VAL A 182 12.03 10.65 18.38
N SER A 183 10.81 11.19 18.40
CA SER A 183 10.16 11.66 17.18
C SER A 183 10.97 12.76 16.48
N ILE A 184 11.49 13.73 17.23
CA ILE A 184 12.31 14.82 16.67
C ILE A 184 13.65 14.29 16.14
N ALA A 185 14.33 13.45 16.91
CA ALA A 185 15.59 12.82 16.53
C ALA A 185 15.48 12.00 15.24
N VAL A 186 14.31 11.43 14.97
CA VAL A 186 14.07 10.65 13.75
C VAL A 186 13.62 11.53 12.58
N LEU A 187 12.69 12.44 12.80
CA LEU A 187 12.08 13.23 11.73
C LEU A 187 12.98 14.39 11.27
N ALA A 188 13.60 15.13 12.19
CA ALA A 188 14.35 16.34 11.83
C ALA A 188 15.60 16.01 10.97
N PRO A 189 16.42 14.99 11.30
CA PRO A 189 17.51 14.55 10.43
C PRO A 189 17.02 14.03 9.07
N GLY A 190 15.93 13.26 9.04
CA GLY A 190 15.38 12.72 7.79
C GLY A 190 14.91 13.80 6.82
N VAL A 191 14.19 14.82 7.33
CA VAL A 191 13.77 15.98 6.53
C VAL A 191 14.99 16.81 6.09
N SER A 192 15.95 17.03 6.99
CA SER A 192 17.17 17.79 6.69
C SER A 192 17.99 17.15 5.56
N ALA A 193 18.15 15.83 5.58
CA ALA A 193 18.86 15.10 4.54
C ALA A 193 18.19 15.21 3.16
N LEU A 194 16.85 15.19 3.10
CA LEU A 194 16.10 15.38 1.86
C LEU A 194 16.28 16.79 1.29
N ILE A 195 16.30 17.82 2.15
CA ILE A 195 16.52 19.22 1.76
C ILE A 195 17.92 19.40 1.18
N ILE A 196 18.94 18.86 1.86
CA ILE A 196 20.35 19.04 1.48
C ILE A 196 20.67 18.41 0.12
N GLY A 197 20.15 17.21 -0.12
CA GLY A 197 20.49 16.50 -1.35
C GLY A 197 19.53 16.73 -2.50
N PHE A 198 18.66 17.74 -2.47
CA PHE A 198 17.93 18.13 -3.68
C PHE A 198 18.74 19.17 -4.48
N PRO A 199 19.05 18.95 -5.78
CA PRO A 199 18.67 17.81 -6.61
C PRO A 199 19.64 16.61 -6.58
N ASN A 200 20.85 16.71 -6.01
CA ASN A 200 21.88 15.66 -6.09
C ASN A 200 22.15 14.97 -4.74
N LEU A 201 21.28 14.03 -4.37
CA LEU A 201 21.33 13.33 -3.08
C LEU A 201 22.50 12.36 -3.06
N ARG A 202 23.35 12.43 -2.03
CA ARG A 202 24.43 11.44 -1.79
C ARG A 202 23.82 10.19 -1.18
N PHE A 203 23.25 9.34 -2.04
CA PHE A 203 22.38 8.25 -1.62
C PHE A 203 22.99 7.26 -0.62
N PRO A 204 24.25 6.80 -0.71
CA PRO A 204 24.80 5.84 0.26
C PRO A 204 24.82 6.37 1.70
N THR A 205 25.21 7.63 1.89
CA THR A 205 25.24 8.26 3.23
C THR A 205 23.83 8.54 3.76
N ALA A 206 22.90 8.93 2.90
CA ALA A 206 21.49 9.07 3.27
C ALA A 206 20.85 7.70 3.62
N ALA A 207 21.25 6.62 2.95
CA ALA A 207 20.81 5.26 3.26
C ALA A 207 21.21 4.87 4.69
N ALA A 208 22.45 5.17 5.11
CA ALA A 208 22.89 4.94 6.47
C ALA A 208 22.03 5.71 7.49
N LEU A 209 21.73 6.99 7.22
CA LEU A 209 20.84 7.79 8.06
C LEU A 209 19.45 7.18 8.19
N PHE A 210 18.81 6.82 7.07
CA PHE A 210 17.49 6.19 7.10
C PHE A 210 17.52 4.82 7.76
N LEU A 211 18.62 4.06 7.66
CA LEU A 211 18.77 2.78 8.34
C LEU A 211 18.73 2.98 9.86
N PHE A 212 19.57 3.88 10.39
CA PHE A 212 19.59 4.19 11.80
C PHE A 212 18.25 4.77 12.27
N ALA A 213 17.57 5.57 11.44
CA ALA A 213 16.27 6.13 11.77
C ALA A 213 15.23 5.03 11.97
N ASN A 214 15.23 4.00 11.12
CA ASN A 214 14.35 2.84 11.27
C ASN A 214 14.70 1.99 12.49
N VAL A 215 15.99 1.79 12.80
CA VAL A 215 16.41 1.08 14.01
C VAL A 215 15.92 1.81 15.25
N VAL A 216 16.16 3.12 15.35
CA VAL A 216 15.70 3.95 16.49
C VAL A 216 14.18 3.93 16.58
N ALA A 217 13.47 4.15 15.47
CA ALA A 217 12.00 4.11 15.43
C ALA A 217 11.43 2.75 15.86
N HIS A 218 12.07 1.64 15.46
CA HIS A 218 11.68 0.30 15.89
C HIS A 218 11.87 0.09 17.40
N LEU A 219 13.01 0.53 17.94
CA LEU A 219 13.29 0.47 19.39
C LEU A 219 12.32 1.37 20.20
N ALA A 220 11.97 2.53 19.63
CA ALA A 220 11.09 3.53 20.24
C ALA A 220 9.66 3.04 20.43
N ARG A 221 9.24 1.98 19.74
CA ARG A 221 7.89 1.41 19.87
C ARG A 221 7.54 0.99 21.30
N ARG A 222 8.53 0.60 22.10
CA ARG A 222 8.36 0.24 23.52
C ARG A 222 8.20 1.47 24.42
N VAL A 223 8.53 2.65 23.90
CA VAL A 223 8.51 3.94 24.58
C VAL A 223 7.28 4.73 24.12
N GLY A 224 6.31 4.91 25.03
CA GLY A 224 5.20 5.84 24.80
C GLY A 224 4.20 5.45 23.70
N ARG A 225 4.12 4.18 23.29
CA ARG A 225 3.19 3.68 22.26
C ARG A 225 3.29 4.43 20.91
N LEU A 226 4.49 4.87 20.53
CA LEU A 226 4.75 5.55 19.25
C LEU A 226 4.75 4.58 18.05
N GLN A 227 3.67 3.84 17.83
CA GLN A 227 3.55 2.91 16.70
C GLN A 227 3.52 3.63 15.36
N TRP A 228 3.00 4.86 15.33
CA TRP A 228 2.95 5.70 14.14
C TRP A 228 4.36 6.03 13.60
N LEU A 229 5.36 6.12 14.50
CA LEU A 229 6.72 6.49 14.10
C LEU A 229 7.33 5.47 13.14
N SER A 230 7.07 4.18 13.37
CA SER A 230 7.53 3.10 12.47
C SER A 230 6.87 3.16 11.10
N TRP A 231 5.58 3.53 11.03
CA TRP A 231 4.91 3.76 9.74
C TRP A 231 5.53 4.94 9.02
N THR A 232 5.72 6.08 9.70
CA THR A 232 6.29 7.28 9.07
C THR A 232 7.72 7.07 8.60
N THR A 233 8.59 6.43 9.39
CA THR A 233 9.96 6.16 8.95
C THR A 233 10.00 5.19 7.79
N PHE A 234 9.18 4.15 7.84
CA PHE A 234 9.07 3.19 6.75
C PHE A 234 8.62 3.88 5.46
N THR A 235 7.57 4.71 5.51
CA THR A 235 7.08 5.47 4.34
C THR A 235 8.14 6.41 3.78
N VAL A 236 8.81 7.20 4.62
CA VAL A 236 9.89 8.10 4.15
C VAL A 236 11.04 7.30 3.53
N THR A 237 11.35 6.13 4.10
CA THR A 237 12.37 5.22 3.57
C THR A 237 11.96 4.63 2.22
N LEU A 238 10.68 4.31 2.02
CA LEU A 238 10.15 3.90 0.72
C LEU A 238 10.28 5.02 -0.32
N CYS A 239 9.96 6.27 0.04
CA CYS A 239 10.14 7.41 -0.85
C CYS A 239 11.62 7.59 -1.22
N PHE A 240 12.54 7.45 -0.26
CA PHE A 240 13.97 7.47 -0.49
C PHE A 240 14.40 6.37 -1.49
N TRP A 241 13.97 5.11 -1.28
CA TRP A 241 14.29 4.00 -2.17
C TRP A 241 13.70 4.18 -3.57
N PHE A 242 12.49 4.71 -3.67
CA PHE A 242 11.86 5.04 -4.95
C PHE A 242 12.66 6.10 -5.72
N LEU A 243 13.11 7.16 -5.03
CA LEU A 243 13.94 8.20 -5.65
C LEU A 243 15.31 7.65 -6.08
N TRP A 244 15.93 6.80 -5.25
CA TRP A 244 17.22 6.20 -5.58
C TRP A 244 17.10 5.25 -6.77
N SER A 245 16.10 4.36 -6.77
CA SER A 245 15.89 3.40 -7.86
C SER A 245 15.54 4.10 -9.17
N LEU A 246 14.72 5.16 -9.13
CA LEU A 246 14.39 5.96 -10.30
C LEU A 246 15.63 6.63 -10.91
N LYS A 247 16.45 7.32 -10.10
CA LYS A 247 17.67 7.96 -10.61
C LYS A 247 18.72 6.96 -11.07
N ALA A 248 18.87 5.85 -10.36
CA ALA A 248 19.76 4.76 -10.76
C ALA A 248 19.33 4.17 -12.12
N ARG A 249 18.04 3.90 -12.29
CA ARG A 249 17.47 3.41 -13.55
C ARG A 249 17.69 4.38 -14.70
N VAL A 250 17.40 5.67 -14.50
CA VAL A 250 17.59 6.69 -15.53
C VAL A 250 19.07 6.80 -15.92
N HIS A 251 19.99 6.81 -14.96
CA HIS A 251 21.42 6.82 -15.25
C HIS A 251 21.87 5.59 -16.03
N LEU A 252 21.41 4.39 -15.65
CA LEU A 252 21.78 3.14 -16.33
C LEU A 252 21.25 3.07 -17.76
N LEU A 253 20.05 3.61 -18.03
CA LEU A 253 19.46 3.62 -19.37
C LEU A 253 19.94 4.79 -20.23
N ARG A 254 20.26 5.94 -19.61
CA ARG A 254 20.65 7.19 -20.27
C ARG A 254 21.72 7.91 -19.44
N PRO A 255 23.00 7.50 -19.52
CA PRO A 255 24.07 8.01 -18.68
C PRO A 255 24.28 9.53 -18.76
N GLU A 256 23.99 10.12 -19.92
CA GLU A 256 24.12 11.57 -20.18
C GLU A 256 23.12 12.42 -19.40
N SER A 257 21.97 11.86 -19.01
CA SER A 257 20.87 12.61 -18.39
C SER A 257 21.04 12.84 -16.88
N VAL A 258 21.79 11.97 -16.21
CA VAL A 258 22.03 12.02 -14.76
C VAL A 258 23.49 11.67 -14.50
N PRO A 259 24.31 12.58 -13.94
CA PRO A 259 25.70 12.27 -13.62
C PRO A 259 25.83 11.15 -12.58
N ALA A 260 26.86 10.31 -12.71
CA ALA A 260 27.14 9.22 -11.75
C ALA A 260 27.53 9.72 -10.34
N ILE A 261 27.90 11.00 -10.22
CA ILE A 261 28.47 11.58 -8.99
C ILE A 261 27.42 11.55 -7.87
N GLY A 262 27.72 10.79 -6.81
CA GLY A 262 26.86 10.68 -5.62
C GLY A 262 25.70 9.69 -5.73
N LEU A 263 25.47 9.11 -6.91
CA LEU A 263 24.43 8.10 -7.14
C LEU A 263 24.74 6.76 -6.48
N GLY A 264 26.02 6.39 -6.39
CA GLY A 264 26.48 5.23 -5.64
C GLY A 264 25.86 3.90 -6.09
N VAL A 265 25.74 3.68 -7.41
CA VAL A 265 25.08 2.49 -7.99
C VAL A 265 25.65 1.18 -7.44
N THR A 266 26.96 1.10 -7.24
CA THR A 266 27.64 -0.07 -6.65
C THR A 266 27.20 -0.38 -5.21
N TRP A 267 26.79 0.63 -4.46
CA TRP A 267 26.31 0.51 -3.08
C TRP A 267 24.80 0.28 -2.98
N PHE A 268 24.06 0.38 -4.09
CA PHE A 268 22.60 0.22 -4.11
C PHE A 268 22.17 -1.15 -3.58
N VAL A 269 22.71 -2.23 -4.16
CA VAL A 269 22.33 -3.61 -3.79
C VAL A 269 22.77 -3.97 -2.37
N PRO A 270 24.01 -3.69 -1.91
CA PRO A 270 24.39 -3.91 -0.52
C PRO A 270 23.45 -3.24 0.48
N TRP A 271 23.11 -1.97 0.28
CA TRP A 271 22.17 -1.27 1.17
C TRP A 271 20.77 -1.89 1.10
N LEU A 272 20.30 -2.25 -0.09
CA LEU A 272 18.99 -2.87 -0.28
C LEU A 272 18.87 -4.16 0.55
N VAL A 273 19.90 -5.01 0.49
CA VAL A 273 19.98 -6.25 1.28
C VAL A 273 19.97 -5.95 2.77
N VAL A 274 20.74 -4.95 3.25
CA VAL A 274 20.77 -4.58 4.67
C VAL A 274 19.39 -4.14 5.17
N PHE A 275 18.67 -3.31 4.42
CA PHE A 275 17.30 -2.91 4.77
C PHE A 275 16.31 -4.07 4.72
N ALA A 276 16.40 -4.92 3.69
CA ALA A 276 15.55 -6.09 3.57
C ALA A 276 15.74 -7.06 4.74
N VAL A 277 16.99 -7.29 5.15
CA VAL A 277 17.34 -8.11 6.33
C VAL A 277 16.86 -7.46 7.62
N LEU A 278 16.99 -6.14 7.77
CA LEU A 278 16.51 -5.43 8.96
C LEU A 278 14.99 -5.59 9.12
N TYR A 279 14.20 -5.35 8.07
CA TYR A 279 12.74 -5.46 8.15
C TYR A 279 12.26 -6.91 8.29
N ALA A 280 12.88 -7.85 7.58
CA ALA A 280 12.59 -9.28 7.77
C ALA A 280 12.92 -9.73 9.19
N GLY A 281 14.12 -9.40 9.69
CA GLY A 281 14.58 -9.76 11.03
C GLY A 281 13.73 -9.15 12.14
N THR A 282 13.28 -7.91 11.99
CA THR A 282 12.38 -7.27 12.97
C THR A 282 10.99 -7.93 13.00
N ALA A 283 10.42 -8.26 11.84
CA ALA A 283 9.15 -9.01 11.78
C ALA A 283 9.29 -10.42 12.36
N MET A 284 10.34 -11.16 11.99
CA MET A 284 10.60 -12.53 12.47
C MET A 284 10.78 -12.56 13.98
N LYS A 285 11.63 -11.67 14.52
CA LYS A 285 11.85 -11.54 15.96
C LYS A 285 10.56 -11.24 16.70
N ARG A 286 9.69 -10.39 16.15
CA ARG A 286 8.41 -10.05 16.77
C ARG A 286 7.46 -11.23 16.80
N ALA A 287 7.35 -11.96 15.69
CA ALA A 287 6.49 -13.14 15.57
C ALA A 287 6.91 -14.26 16.53
N LEU A 288 8.22 -14.47 16.72
CA LEU A 288 8.73 -15.44 17.69
C LEU A 288 8.54 -15.00 19.15
N ALA A 289 8.62 -13.69 19.43
CA ALA A 289 8.58 -13.18 20.80
C ALA A 289 7.17 -12.97 21.37
N THR A 290 6.12 -12.92 20.54
CA THR A 290 4.79 -12.44 20.96
C THR A 290 3.69 -13.42 20.56
N PRO A 291 3.26 -14.34 21.45
CA PRO A 291 2.15 -15.26 21.16
C PRO A 291 0.78 -14.58 21.14
N ARG A 292 0.69 -13.29 21.53
CA ARG A 292 -0.57 -12.53 21.63
C ARG A 292 -1.00 -11.79 20.35
N GLY A 293 -0.27 -11.95 19.24
CA GLY A 293 -0.61 -11.27 17.98
C GLY A 293 0.49 -10.35 17.46
N LEU A 294 0.57 -10.25 16.14
CA LEU A 294 1.30 -9.18 15.46
C LEU A 294 0.39 -7.96 15.33
N ASP A 295 0.93 -6.79 15.65
CA ASP A 295 0.29 -5.51 15.31
C ASP A 295 0.33 -5.26 13.80
N ALA A 296 -0.55 -4.36 13.33
CA ALA A 296 -0.73 -4.08 11.90
C ALA A 296 0.59 -3.84 11.14
N PHE A 297 1.54 -3.09 11.73
CA PHE A 297 2.83 -2.83 11.09
C PHE A 297 3.64 -4.11 10.88
N HIS A 298 3.85 -4.91 11.93
CA HIS A 298 4.62 -6.16 11.78
C HIS A 298 3.87 -7.24 10.99
N SER A 299 2.53 -7.18 10.93
CA SER A 299 1.74 -8.04 10.06
C SER A 299 1.91 -7.70 8.58
N PHE A 300 2.06 -6.41 8.26
CA PHE A 300 2.29 -5.91 6.90
C PHE A 300 3.75 -6.03 6.47
N LEU A 301 4.69 -5.86 7.41
CA LEU A 301 6.11 -5.68 7.11
C LEU A 301 6.74 -6.79 6.25
N PRO A 302 6.48 -8.11 6.45
CA PRO A 302 7.04 -9.14 5.58
C PRO A 302 6.65 -8.96 4.11
N THR A 303 5.36 -8.76 3.83
CA THR A 303 4.85 -8.58 2.47
C THR A 303 5.31 -7.27 1.87
N GLY A 304 5.19 -6.18 2.63
CA GLY A 304 5.69 -4.87 2.20
C GLY A 304 7.17 -4.95 1.84
N ASN A 305 7.98 -5.62 2.67
CA ASN A 305 9.42 -5.79 2.46
C ASN A 305 9.77 -6.51 1.16
N VAL A 306 9.10 -7.62 0.89
CA VAL A 306 9.25 -8.36 -0.37
C VAL A 306 8.90 -7.45 -1.56
N MET A 307 7.75 -6.77 -1.53
CA MET A 307 7.29 -5.94 -2.63
C MET A 307 8.26 -4.81 -2.94
N TRP A 308 8.58 -3.96 -1.96
CA TRP A 308 9.39 -2.78 -2.24
C TRP A 308 10.83 -3.15 -2.58
N ALA A 309 11.41 -4.16 -1.91
CA ALA A 309 12.78 -4.57 -2.16
C ALA A 309 12.92 -5.19 -3.56
N HIS A 310 11.96 -6.04 -3.96
CA HIS A 310 11.94 -6.59 -5.31
C HIS A 310 11.74 -5.51 -6.37
N SER A 311 10.78 -4.58 -6.20
CA SER A 311 10.56 -3.49 -7.16
C SER A 311 11.77 -2.58 -7.29
N ALA A 312 12.42 -2.23 -6.17
CA ALA A 312 13.66 -1.43 -6.18
C ALA A 312 14.81 -2.18 -6.86
N ALA A 313 14.97 -3.48 -6.59
CA ALA A 313 15.95 -4.32 -7.25
C ALA A 313 15.68 -4.44 -8.76
N ALA A 314 14.45 -4.73 -9.17
CA ALA A 314 14.08 -4.88 -10.58
C ALA A 314 14.37 -3.62 -11.39
N ALA A 315 14.10 -2.45 -10.82
CA ALA A 315 14.35 -1.16 -11.46
C ALA A 315 15.84 -0.90 -11.76
N VAL A 316 16.76 -1.46 -10.98
CA VAL A 316 18.20 -1.21 -11.11
C VAL A 316 18.95 -2.40 -11.70
N LEU A 317 18.69 -3.61 -11.21
CA LEU A 317 19.35 -4.84 -11.68
C LEU A 317 18.98 -5.15 -13.12
N GLY A 318 17.72 -5.00 -13.53
CA GLY A 318 17.31 -5.29 -14.92
C GLY A 318 18.18 -4.57 -15.96
N PRO A 319 18.28 -3.22 -15.90
CA PRO A 319 19.19 -2.45 -16.75
C PRO A 319 20.67 -2.77 -16.55
N MET A 320 21.09 -3.13 -15.33
CA MET A 320 22.51 -3.36 -15.00
C MET A 320 23.04 -4.73 -15.46
N THR A 321 22.22 -5.79 -15.39
CA THR A 321 22.59 -7.17 -15.74
C THR A 321 22.02 -7.63 -17.08
N GLY A 322 21.16 -6.82 -17.73
CA GLY A 322 20.52 -7.16 -18.99
C GLY A 322 19.39 -8.19 -18.88
N GLY A 323 18.89 -8.47 -17.67
CA GLY A 323 17.85 -9.46 -17.43
C GLY A 323 17.47 -9.59 -15.95
N LEU A 324 16.32 -10.23 -15.68
CA LEU A 324 15.74 -10.36 -14.34
C LEU A 324 15.88 -11.76 -13.72
N THR A 325 16.48 -12.72 -14.42
CA THR A 325 16.57 -14.12 -13.96
C THR A 325 17.24 -14.26 -12.59
N GLY A 326 18.35 -13.55 -12.36
CA GLY A 326 19.03 -13.52 -11.05
C GLY A 326 18.18 -12.91 -9.94
N LEU A 327 17.33 -11.93 -10.24
CA LEU A 327 16.37 -11.40 -9.28
C LEU A 327 15.24 -12.41 -9.00
N GLY A 328 14.81 -13.14 -10.03
CA GLY A 328 13.84 -14.21 -9.92
C GLY A 328 14.30 -15.34 -8.98
N THR A 329 15.56 -15.76 -9.05
CA THR A 329 16.11 -16.78 -8.13
C THR A 329 16.17 -16.28 -6.70
N VAL A 330 16.55 -15.02 -6.48
CA VAL A 330 16.54 -14.39 -5.15
C VAL A 330 15.10 -14.31 -4.61
N ALA A 331 14.14 -13.89 -5.42
CA ALA A 331 12.73 -13.83 -5.04
C ALA A 331 12.16 -15.22 -4.71
N LEU A 332 12.51 -16.25 -5.47
CA LEU A 332 12.14 -17.64 -5.19
C LEU A 332 12.74 -18.13 -3.86
N SER A 333 14.01 -17.82 -3.58
CA SER A 333 14.64 -18.14 -2.30
C SER A 333 13.97 -17.42 -1.12
N ALA A 334 13.55 -16.17 -1.33
CA ALA A 334 12.79 -15.41 -0.35
C ALA A 334 11.40 -16.03 -0.13
N ALA A 335 10.71 -16.47 -1.19
CA ALA A 335 9.43 -17.17 -1.09
C ALA A 335 9.55 -18.44 -0.23
N ALA A 336 10.53 -19.29 -0.55
CA ALA A 336 10.82 -20.51 0.21
C ALA A 336 11.13 -20.21 1.68
N THR A 337 11.92 -19.18 1.96
CA THR A 337 12.29 -18.77 3.32
C THR A 337 11.07 -18.32 4.13
N HIS A 338 10.18 -17.52 3.54
CA HIS A 338 8.97 -17.04 4.22
C HIS A 338 7.97 -18.17 4.47
N VAL A 339 7.78 -19.08 3.51
CA VAL A 339 6.93 -20.27 3.67
C VAL A 339 7.50 -21.21 4.73
N ALA A 340 8.82 -21.48 4.71
CA ALA A 340 9.49 -22.29 5.72
C ALA A 340 9.34 -21.67 7.13
N PHE A 341 9.46 -20.35 7.24
CA PHE A 341 9.26 -19.66 8.51
C PHE A 341 7.80 -19.72 8.98
N ALA A 342 6.83 -19.57 8.08
CA ALA A 342 5.41 -19.76 8.41
C ALA A 342 5.11 -21.19 8.90
N ALA A 343 5.68 -22.20 8.25
CA ALA A 343 5.58 -23.60 8.67
C ALA A 343 6.24 -23.85 10.04
N LEU A 344 7.39 -23.20 10.31
CA LEU A 344 8.05 -23.23 11.62
C LEU A 344 7.16 -22.62 12.72
N LEU A 345 6.55 -21.47 12.46
CA LEU A 345 5.63 -20.81 13.40
C LEU A 345 4.42 -21.70 13.68
N TRP A 346 3.84 -22.32 12.65
CA TRP A 346 2.73 -23.25 12.80
C TRP A 346 3.10 -24.46 13.67
N ARG A 347 4.25 -25.08 13.42
CA ARG A 347 4.73 -26.23 14.22
C ARG A 347 5.00 -25.87 15.67
N ARG A 348 5.58 -24.68 15.93
CA ARG A 348 5.98 -24.26 17.28
C ARG A 348 4.84 -23.68 18.12
N LEU A 349 3.93 -22.90 17.52
CA LEU A 349 2.92 -22.12 18.23
C LEU A 349 1.49 -22.68 18.10
N ARG A 350 1.27 -23.69 17.24
CA ARG A 350 -0.01 -24.36 17.00
C ARG A 350 -1.17 -23.37 16.78
N LEU A 351 -2.32 -23.58 17.43
CA LEU A 351 -3.56 -22.79 17.27
C LEU A 351 -3.41 -21.29 17.59
N HIS A 352 -2.29 -20.86 18.18
CA HIS A 352 -1.99 -19.46 18.51
C HIS A 352 -0.91 -18.86 17.61
N ALA A 353 -0.62 -19.48 16.46
CA ALA A 353 0.47 -19.05 15.58
C ALA A 353 0.15 -17.72 14.86
N THR A 354 0.35 -16.64 15.61
CA THR A 354 0.20 -15.28 15.15
C THR A 354 1.32 -14.96 14.17
N GLY A 355 0.94 -14.60 12.93
CA GLY A 355 1.87 -14.26 11.87
C GLY A 355 2.01 -15.28 10.75
N ILE A 356 1.43 -16.49 10.85
CA ILE A 356 1.42 -17.45 9.72
C ILE A 356 0.91 -16.74 8.46
N THR A 357 -0.25 -16.08 8.54
CA THR A 357 -0.83 -15.37 7.40
C THR A 357 0.11 -14.32 6.82
N SER A 358 0.79 -13.53 7.65
CA SER A 358 1.72 -12.50 7.18
C SER A 358 2.92 -13.07 6.43
N PHE A 359 3.56 -14.11 6.97
CA PHE A 359 4.72 -14.72 6.33
C PHE A 359 4.32 -15.55 5.11
N THR A 360 3.21 -16.29 5.16
CA THR A 360 2.70 -17.01 3.99
C THR A 360 2.31 -16.06 2.86
N LEU A 361 1.65 -14.93 3.17
CA LEU A 361 1.33 -13.90 2.17
C LEU A 361 2.60 -13.29 1.57
N ALA A 362 3.61 -13.00 2.39
CA ALA A 362 4.90 -12.52 1.88
C ALA A 362 5.59 -13.56 0.98
N GLY A 363 5.51 -14.84 1.34
CA GLY A 363 5.99 -15.94 0.50
C GLY A 363 5.26 -16.00 -0.84
N ALA A 364 3.94 -15.84 -0.82
CA ALA A 364 3.13 -15.86 -2.04
C ALA A 364 3.39 -14.67 -2.95
N VAL A 365 3.50 -13.47 -2.39
CA VAL A 365 3.89 -12.30 -3.16
C VAL A 365 5.32 -12.43 -3.71
N ALA A 366 6.24 -13.02 -2.95
CA ALA A 366 7.59 -13.27 -3.44
C ALA A 366 7.60 -14.27 -4.61
N LEU A 367 6.78 -15.31 -4.57
CA LEU A 367 6.64 -16.26 -5.68
C LEU A 367 6.00 -15.59 -6.91
N ALA A 368 4.93 -14.83 -6.71
CA ALA A 368 4.28 -14.04 -7.77
C ALA A 368 5.25 -13.09 -8.48
N LEU A 369 6.20 -12.51 -7.76
CA LEU A 369 7.24 -11.66 -8.34
C LEU A 369 8.41 -12.47 -8.94
N ALA A 370 8.67 -13.67 -8.45
CA ALA A 370 9.75 -14.54 -8.93
C ALA A 370 9.45 -15.16 -10.29
N VAL A 371 8.23 -15.64 -10.49
CA VAL A 371 7.82 -16.39 -11.69
C VAL A 371 8.07 -15.61 -12.98
N PRO A 372 7.51 -14.40 -13.19
CA PRO A 372 7.72 -13.66 -14.44
C PRO A 372 9.21 -13.37 -14.71
N ALA A 373 10.00 -13.11 -13.65
CA ALA A 373 11.43 -12.88 -13.76
C ALA A 373 12.23 -14.14 -14.16
N LEU A 374 11.75 -15.34 -13.81
CA LEU A 374 12.40 -16.62 -14.14
C LEU A 374 12.01 -17.16 -15.51
N VAL A 375 10.75 -16.97 -15.92
CA VAL A 375 10.19 -17.56 -17.15
C VAL A 375 10.12 -16.59 -18.32
N ALA A 376 10.95 -15.54 -18.28
CA ALA A 376 11.00 -14.48 -19.31
C ALA A 376 9.60 -13.93 -19.64
N GLU A 377 8.80 -13.64 -18.61
CA GLU A 377 7.47 -13.03 -18.71
C GLU A 377 6.43 -13.91 -19.46
N SER A 378 6.63 -15.23 -19.50
CA SER A 378 5.63 -16.16 -20.04
C SER A 378 4.36 -16.21 -19.18
N LEU A 379 3.32 -15.52 -19.63
CA LEU A 379 1.99 -15.49 -19.01
C LEU A 379 1.42 -16.90 -18.76
N LEU A 380 1.65 -17.84 -19.67
CA LEU A 380 1.12 -19.20 -19.58
C LEU A 380 1.64 -19.92 -18.33
N VAL A 381 2.95 -19.83 -18.09
CA VAL A 381 3.58 -20.45 -16.92
C VAL A 381 3.18 -19.71 -15.64
N GLU A 382 3.09 -18.39 -15.70
CA GLU A 382 2.66 -17.56 -14.56
C GLU A 382 1.25 -17.93 -14.08
N VAL A 383 0.27 -18.03 -14.99
CA VAL A 383 -1.10 -18.42 -14.65
C VAL A 383 -1.14 -19.81 -14.00
N VAL A 384 -0.39 -20.78 -14.52
CA VAL A 384 -0.36 -22.15 -13.98
C VAL A 384 0.27 -22.19 -12.60
N VAL A 385 1.44 -21.57 -12.42
CA VAL A 385 2.16 -21.61 -11.14
C VAL A 385 1.38 -20.88 -10.05
N LEU A 386 0.82 -19.70 -10.33
CA LEU A 386 0.08 -18.93 -9.33
C LEU A 386 -1.29 -19.55 -9.01
N SER A 387 -1.93 -20.21 -9.97
CA SER A 387 -3.13 -21.02 -9.72
C SER A 387 -2.83 -22.20 -8.79
N ALA A 388 -1.70 -22.88 -9.00
CA ALA A 388 -1.25 -23.97 -8.14
C ALA A 388 -0.89 -23.46 -6.74
N GLU A 389 -0.27 -22.28 -6.63
CA GLU A 389 0.00 -21.63 -5.36
C GLU A 389 -1.29 -21.30 -4.59
N ALA A 390 -2.26 -20.65 -5.24
CA ALA A 390 -3.55 -20.34 -4.61
C ALA A 390 -4.25 -21.61 -4.10
N MET A 391 -4.14 -22.71 -4.87
CA MET A 391 -4.64 -24.02 -4.48
C MET A 391 -3.92 -24.56 -3.22
N GLY A 392 -2.58 -24.47 -3.20
CA GLY A 392 -1.76 -24.84 -2.04
C GLY A 392 -2.07 -24.01 -0.79
N LEU A 393 -2.30 -22.70 -0.96
CA LEU A 393 -2.71 -21.80 0.13
C LEU A 393 -4.09 -22.16 0.66
N ALA A 394 -5.05 -22.48 -0.20
CA ALA A 394 -6.39 -22.90 0.22
C ALA A 394 -6.36 -24.22 1.00
N TRP A 395 -5.56 -25.19 0.54
CA TRP A 395 -5.33 -26.44 1.28
C TRP A 395 -4.69 -26.16 2.64
N PHE A 396 -3.61 -25.38 2.67
CA PHE A 396 -2.89 -25.05 3.90
C PHE A 396 -3.75 -24.24 4.88
N ALA A 397 -4.62 -23.37 4.36
CA ALA A 397 -5.59 -22.61 5.15
C ALA A 397 -6.56 -23.53 5.91
N ALA A 398 -7.06 -24.59 5.26
CA ALA A 398 -7.93 -25.58 5.91
C ALA A 398 -7.18 -26.40 6.95
N VAL A 399 -5.95 -26.84 6.66
CA VAL A 399 -5.09 -27.56 7.63
C VAL A 399 -4.81 -26.70 8.88
N CYS A 400 -4.57 -25.41 8.69
CA CYS A 400 -4.26 -24.50 9.79
C CYS A 400 -5.51 -23.93 10.49
N GLY A 401 -6.71 -24.06 9.90
CA GLY A 401 -7.91 -23.36 10.35
C GLY A 401 -7.78 -21.84 10.31
N SER A 402 -6.94 -21.27 9.43
CA SER A 402 -6.64 -19.83 9.41
C SER A 402 -7.54 -19.06 8.43
N PRO A 403 -8.43 -18.18 8.91
CA PRO A 403 -9.28 -17.36 8.04
C PRO A 403 -8.48 -16.38 7.18
N GLY A 404 -7.34 -15.91 7.68
CA GLY A 404 -6.46 -15.00 6.94
C GLY A 404 -5.84 -15.67 5.71
N LEU A 405 -5.38 -16.92 5.86
CA LEU A 405 -4.83 -17.68 4.72
C LEU A 405 -5.88 -18.00 3.66
N ARG A 406 -7.12 -18.26 4.08
CA ARG A 406 -8.25 -18.47 3.16
C ARG A 406 -8.53 -17.22 2.33
N LEU A 407 -8.53 -16.04 2.95
CA LEU A 407 -8.67 -14.77 2.21
C LEU A 407 -7.51 -14.59 1.22
N CYS A 408 -6.27 -14.88 1.62
CA CYS A 408 -5.10 -14.79 0.73
C CYS A 408 -5.23 -15.73 -0.48
N ALA A 409 -5.63 -16.99 -0.27
CA ALA A 409 -5.85 -17.94 -1.35
C ALA A 409 -6.92 -17.46 -2.34
N LEU A 410 -8.06 -16.99 -1.80
CA LEU A 410 -9.17 -16.49 -2.61
C LEU A 410 -8.77 -15.25 -3.42
N THR A 411 -8.08 -14.31 -2.77
CA THR A 411 -7.63 -13.08 -3.42
C THR A 411 -6.61 -13.40 -4.51
N LEU A 412 -5.65 -14.29 -4.24
CA LEU A 412 -4.66 -14.72 -5.22
C LEU A 412 -5.35 -15.36 -6.43
N GLN A 413 -6.29 -16.28 -6.24
CA GLN A 413 -7.00 -16.91 -7.36
C GLN A 413 -7.76 -15.88 -8.23
N VAL A 414 -8.39 -14.89 -7.60
CA VAL A 414 -9.07 -13.80 -8.33
C VAL A 414 -8.07 -12.95 -9.11
N VAL A 415 -6.92 -12.62 -8.52
CA VAL A 415 -5.84 -11.88 -9.19
C VAL A 415 -5.31 -12.66 -10.38
N VAL A 416 -5.09 -13.97 -10.26
CA VAL A 416 -4.64 -14.83 -11.38
C VAL A 416 -5.70 -14.91 -12.47
N GLY A 417 -6.99 -14.97 -12.11
CA GLY A 417 -8.08 -14.87 -13.07
C GLY A 417 -8.10 -13.54 -13.83
N GLY A 418 -7.84 -12.43 -13.12
CA GLY A 418 -7.68 -11.11 -13.73
C GLY A 418 -6.46 -11.04 -14.65
N LEU A 419 -5.32 -11.57 -14.22
CA LEU A 419 -4.09 -11.66 -15.01
C LEU A 419 -4.31 -12.43 -16.31
N ALA A 420 -4.98 -13.59 -16.25
CA ALA A 420 -5.34 -14.35 -17.44
C ALA A 420 -6.23 -13.54 -18.40
N LEU A 421 -7.24 -12.85 -17.86
CA LEU A 421 -8.17 -12.05 -18.66
C LEU A 421 -7.49 -10.86 -19.35
N PHE A 422 -6.72 -10.06 -18.59
CA PHE A 422 -6.12 -8.82 -19.08
C PHE A 422 -4.75 -9.01 -19.72
N GLY A 423 -4.05 -10.10 -19.40
CA GLY A 423 -2.74 -10.44 -19.97
C GLY A 423 -2.82 -11.02 -21.39
N GLY A 424 -4.03 -11.32 -21.89
CA GLY A 424 -4.20 -11.83 -23.26
C GLY A 424 -4.15 -13.36 -23.38
N LEU A 425 -4.32 -14.11 -22.28
CA LEU A 425 -4.38 -15.59 -22.34
C LEU A 425 -5.45 -16.09 -23.31
N TYR A 426 -6.54 -15.33 -23.43
CA TYR A 426 -7.69 -15.64 -24.29
C TYR A 426 -7.70 -14.84 -25.60
N ALA A 427 -6.57 -14.24 -25.98
CA ALA A 427 -6.44 -13.58 -27.27
C ALA A 427 -6.48 -14.61 -28.40
N ALA A 428 -7.21 -14.28 -29.47
CA ALA A 428 -7.34 -15.09 -30.67
C ALA A 428 -6.78 -14.29 -31.86
N PRO A 429 -5.95 -14.89 -32.74
CA PRO A 429 -5.45 -16.27 -32.65
C PRO A 429 -4.38 -16.44 -31.55
N PRO A 430 -4.33 -17.57 -30.84
CA PRO A 430 -3.29 -17.83 -29.85
C PRO A 430 -1.96 -18.23 -30.52
N GLU A 431 -0.82 -17.85 -29.93
CA GLU A 431 0.52 -18.30 -30.37
C GLU A 431 0.66 -19.83 -30.29
N SER A 432 0.16 -20.42 -29.21
CA SER A 432 0.06 -21.87 -29.03
C SER A 432 -1.28 -22.21 -28.39
N LEU A 433 -2.17 -22.83 -29.19
CA LEU A 433 -3.49 -23.25 -28.73
C LEU A 433 -3.39 -24.24 -27.57
N ALA A 434 -2.51 -25.26 -27.68
CA ALA A 434 -2.36 -26.29 -26.66
C ALA A 434 -1.89 -25.72 -25.32
N ALA A 435 -0.92 -24.79 -25.36
CA ALA A 435 -0.37 -24.19 -24.14
C ALA A 435 -1.38 -23.21 -23.50
N SER A 436 -2.08 -22.42 -24.31
CA SER A 436 -3.13 -21.49 -23.84
C SER A 436 -4.31 -22.24 -23.23
N LEU A 437 -4.77 -23.33 -23.86
CA LEU A 437 -5.79 -24.22 -23.31
C LEU A 437 -5.32 -24.90 -22.03
N GLY A 438 -4.08 -25.39 -22.00
CA GLY A 438 -3.50 -26.01 -20.81
C GLY A 438 -3.52 -25.08 -19.60
N ALA A 439 -3.05 -23.83 -19.78
CA ALA A 439 -3.06 -22.82 -18.72
C ALA A 439 -4.48 -22.42 -18.30
N ALA A 440 -5.38 -22.21 -19.26
CA ALA A 440 -6.77 -21.84 -18.99
C ALA A 440 -7.55 -22.95 -18.26
N LEU A 441 -7.35 -24.22 -18.64
CA LEU A 441 -7.96 -25.36 -17.98
C LEU A 441 -7.37 -25.59 -16.58
N ALA A 442 -6.07 -25.37 -16.37
CA ALA A 442 -5.46 -25.41 -15.04
C ALA A 442 -6.05 -24.33 -14.11
N LEU A 443 -6.25 -23.11 -14.62
CA LEU A 443 -6.93 -22.03 -13.91
C LEU A 443 -8.40 -22.39 -13.59
N ALA A 444 -9.12 -22.95 -14.56
CA ALA A 444 -10.49 -23.40 -14.37
C ALA A 444 -10.59 -24.50 -13.29
N ALA A 445 -9.71 -25.51 -13.37
CA ALA A 445 -9.68 -26.64 -12.45
C ALA A 445 -9.31 -26.21 -11.03
N SER A 446 -8.30 -25.34 -10.88
CA SER A 446 -7.90 -24.82 -9.57
C SER A 446 -9.01 -23.99 -8.93
N GLY A 447 -9.66 -23.07 -9.66
CA GLY A 447 -10.79 -22.28 -9.15
C GLY A 447 -11.99 -23.15 -8.77
N GLY A 448 -12.31 -24.15 -9.59
CA GLY A 448 -13.39 -25.11 -9.31
C GLY A 448 -13.10 -26.00 -8.11
N TRP A 449 -11.86 -26.49 -7.98
CA TRP A 449 -11.42 -27.25 -6.82
C TRP A 449 -11.46 -26.39 -5.56
N GLN A 450 -10.96 -25.15 -5.61
CA GLN A 450 -10.97 -24.25 -4.46
C GLN A 450 -12.41 -23.96 -4.02
N TYR A 451 -13.33 -23.70 -4.95
CA TYR A 451 -14.74 -23.54 -4.64
C TYR A 451 -15.34 -24.78 -3.94
N ALA A 452 -15.07 -25.98 -4.47
CA ALA A 452 -15.56 -27.22 -3.86
C ALA A 452 -14.92 -27.47 -2.47
N HIS A 453 -13.64 -27.17 -2.33
CA HIS A 453 -12.89 -27.31 -1.09
C HIS A 453 -13.38 -26.34 -0.01
N ASP A 454 -13.62 -25.08 -0.39
CA ASP A 454 -14.15 -24.00 0.46
C ASP A 454 -15.53 -24.35 1.04
N ARG A 455 -16.35 -25.05 0.27
CA ARG A 455 -17.67 -25.56 0.67
C ARG A 455 -17.60 -26.71 1.67
N ARG A 456 -16.59 -27.59 1.54
CA ARG A 456 -16.37 -28.73 2.43
C ARG A 456 -15.71 -28.33 3.75
N HIS A 457 -14.91 -27.27 3.74
CA HIS A 457 -14.15 -26.79 4.90
C HIS A 457 -14.56 -25.36 5.26
N PRO A 458 -15.70 -25.16 5.93
CA PRO A 458 -16.14 -23.83 6.34
C PRO A 458 -15.20 -23.21 7.38
N SER A 459 -15.17 -21.87 7.42
CA SER A 459 -14.35 -21.15 8.39
C SER A 459 -14.88 -21.42 9.80
N PRO A 460 -14.01 -21.49 10.82
CA PRO A 460 -14.44 -21.67 12.20
C PRO A 460 -15.47 -20.61 12.62
N GLU A 461 -16.51 -21.04 13.33
CA GLU A 461 -17.56 -20.15 13.86
C GLU A 461 -16.93 -19.09 14.79
N GLY A 462 -17.42 -17.85 14.70
CA GLY A 462 -16.89 -16.71 15.46
C GLY A 462 -15.61 -16.08 14.89
N SER A 463 -14.96 -16.67 13.89
CA SER A 463 -13.84 -16.04 13.19
C SER A 463 -14.24 -14.71 12.54
N TRP A 464 -13.29 -13.80 12.34
CA TRP A 464 -13.57 -12.50 11.70
C TRP A 464 -14.09 -12.70 10.26
N PHE A 465 -13.58 -13.70 9.53
CA PHE A 465 -14.01 -13.98 8.16
C PHE A 465 -15.44 -14.52 8.13
N ALA A 466 -15.82 -15.40 9.07
CA ALA A 466 -17.20 -15.87 9.19
C ALA A 466 -18.18 -14.75 9.59
N ARG A 467 -17.71 -13.68 10.26
CA ARG A 467 -18.52 -12.47 10.54
C ARG A 467 -18.70 -11.58 9.32
N VAL A 468 -17.68 -11.49 8.46
CA VAL A 468 -17.72 -10.68 7.23
C VAL A 468 -18.49 -11.38 6.12
N ASP A 469 -18.39 -12.71 6.04
CA ASP A 469 -19.05 -13.54 5.02
C ASP A 469 -19.85 -14.70 5.65
N PRO A 470 -20.95 -14.40 6.38
CA PRO A 470 -21.73 -15.40 7.09
C PRO A 470 -22.39 -16.41 6.14
N ASP A 471 -22.88 -15.93 5.00
CA ASP A 471 -23.58 -16.72 3.98
C ASP A 471 -22.64 -17.39 2.97
N ARG A 472 -21.32 -17.24 3.17
CA ARG A 472 -20.28 -17.85 2.33
C ARG A 472 -20.42 -17.43 0.87
N HIS A 473 -20.66 -16.16 0.61
CA HIS A 473 -20.76 -15.57 -0.72
C HIS A 473 -19.40 -15.34 -1.37
N ALA A 474 -18.32 -15.18 -0.60
CA ALA A 474 -16.98 -14.94 -1.17
C ALA A 474 -16.55 -16.08 -2.10
N GLY A 475 -16.91 -17.32 -1.78
CA GLY A 475 -16.64 -18.49 -2.64
C GLY A 475 -17.24 -18.38 -4.06
N ILE A 476 -18.25 -17.54 -4.28
CA ILE A 476 -18.80 -17.29 -5.62
C ILE A 476 -17.73 -16.72 -6.56
N LEU A 477 -16.80 -15.90 -6.05
CA LEU A 477 -15.71 -15.36 -6.86
C LEU A 477 -14.84 -16.46 -7.46
N LEU A 478 -14.59 -17.55 -6.72
CA LEU A 478 -13.86 -18.73 -7.22
C LEU A 478 -14.62 -19.43 -8.35
N LEU A 479 -15.94 -19.54 -8.22
CA LEU A 479 -16.79 -20.09 -9.27
C LEU A 479 -16.74 -19.20 -10.53
N TRP A 480 -16.75 -17.88 -10.37
CA TRP A 480 -16.68 -16.93 -11.49
C TRP A 480 -15.31 -16.98 -12.19
N THR A 481 -14.21 -17.08 -11.44
CA THR A 481 -12.87 -17.25 -12.04
C THR A 481 -12.78 -18.53 -12.87
N SER A 482 -13.35 -19.63 -12.37
CA SER A 482 -13.39 -20.90 -13.09
C SER A 482 -14.28 -20.84 -14.33
N ALA A 483 -15.49 -20.26 -14.22
CA ALA A 483 -16.41 -20.10 -15.34
C ALA A 483 -15.83 -19.21 -16.45
N LEU A 484 -15.17 -18.10 -16.08
CA LEU A 484 -14.50 -17.21 -17.03
C LEU A 484 -13.36 -17.93 -17.76
N ALA A 485 -12.58 -18.74 -17.05
CA ALA A 485 -11.50 -19.51 -17.65
C ALA A 485 -12.00 -20.60 -18.62
N ILE A 486 -13.12 -21.26 -18.28
CA ILE A 486 -13.80 -22.20 -19.18
C ILE A 486 -14.32 -21.46 -20.44
N PHE A 487 -14.98 -20.31 -20.26
CA PHE A 487 -15.45 -19.51 -21.38
C PHE A 487 -14.30 -19.08 -22.30
N GLY A 488 -13.20 -18.57 -21.73
CA GLY A 488 -12.01 -18.21 -22.48
C GLY A 488 -11.40 -19.41 -23.23
N SER A 489 -11.35 -20.58 -22.61
CA SER A 489 -10.89 -21.82 -23.27
C SER A 489 -11.79 -22.21 -24.45
N MET A 490 -13.11 -22.17 -24.27
CA MET A 490 -14.07 -22.48 -25.32
C MET A 490 -14.00 -21.49 -26.47
N ARG A 491 -13.70 -20.22 -26.19
CA ARG A 491 -13.46 -19.20 -27.21
C ARG A 491 -12.23 -19.52 -28.07
N LEU A 492 -11.14 -19.99 -27.47
CA LEU A 492 -9.95 -20.43 -28.22
C LEU A 492 -10.24 -21.66 -29.09
N VAL A 493 -11.03 -22.62 -28.58
CA VAL A 493 -11.47 -23.78 -29.37
C VAL A 493 -12.36 -23.35 -30.53
N LEU A 494 -13.30 -22.43 -30.29
CA LEU A 494 -14.19 -21.90 -31.32
C LEU A 494 -13.41 -21.25 -32.45
N ASP A 495 -12.44 -20.39 -32.13
CA ASP A 495 -11.56 -19.76 -33.11
C ASP A 495 -10.91 -20.82 -34.02
N ARG A 496 -10.31 -21.85 -33.39
CA ARG A 496 -9.67 -22.94 -34.12
C ARG A 496 -10.64 -23.71 -35.01
N VAL A 497 -11.84 -24.03 -34.51
CA VAL A 497 -12.86 -24.74 -35.27
C VAL A 497 -13.31 -23.91 -36.48
N LEU A 498 -13.56 -22.62 -36.30
CA LEU A 498 -13.96 -21.73 -37.40
C LEU A 498 -12.85 -21.59 -38.45
N THR A 499 -11.58 -21.53 -38.03
CA THR A 499 -10.45 -21.53 -38.97
C THR A 499 -10.38 -22.84 -39.76
N VAL A 500 -10.56 -23.99 -39.11
CA VAL A 500 -10.51 -25.31 -39.77
C VAL A 500 -11.67 -25.51 -40.75
N LEU A 501 -12.83 -24.95 -40.46
CA LEU A 501 -14.02 -25.02 -41.30
C LEU A 501 -14.08 -23.95 -42.41
N ASP A 502 -13.04 -23.12 -42.53
CA ASP A 502 -13.00 -21.96 -43.44
C ASP A 502 -14.20 -21.00 -43.25
N ALA A 503 -14.69 -20.92 -42.02
CA ALA A 503 -15.84 -20.12 -41.60
C ALA A 503 -15.43 -18.99 -40.63
N GLY A 504 -14.16 -18.58 -40.67
CA GLY A 504 -13.53 -17.63 -39.76
C GLY A 504 -13.95 -16.16 -39.94
N THR A 505 -15.24 -15.88 -40.14
CA THR A 505 -15.72 -14.50 -40.21
C THR A 505 -15.84 -13.89 -38.81
N PRO A 506 -15.62 -12.57 -38.65
CA PRO A 506 -15.83 -11.88 -37.37
C PRO A 506 -17.23 -12.14 -36.78
N ASP A 507 -18.25 -12.14 -37.64
CA ASP A 507 -19.64 -12.44 -37.28
C ASP A 507 -19.81 -13.85 -36.71
N ALA A 508 -19.20 -14.87 -37.35
CA ALA A 508 -19.29 -16.25 -36.89
C ALA A 508 -18.63 -16.43 -35.52
N PHE A 509 -17.46 -15.81 -35.32
CA PHE A 509 -16.78 -15.85 -34.03
C PHE A 509 -17.54 -15.10 -32.93
N GLN A 510 -18.08 -13.92 -33.24
CA GLN A 510 -18.84 -13.12 -32.29
C GLN A 510 -20.13 -13.84 -31.85
N CYS A 511 -20.93 -14.33 -32.81
CA CYS A 511 -22.16 -15.07 -32.54
C CYS A 511 -21.88 -16.41 -31.84
N GLY A 512 -20.78 -17.09 -32.20
CA GLY A 512 -20.38 -18.34 -31.54
C GLY A 512 -20.05 -18.16 -30.05
N GLN A 513 -19.51 -17.00 -29.65
CA GLN A 513 -19.32 -16.69 -28.22
C GLN A 513 -20.65 -16.64 -27.45
N SER A 514 -21.70 -16.10 -28.07
CA SER A 514 -23.04 -16.06 -27.48
C SER A 514 -23.65 -17.45 -27.34
N VAL A 515 -23.46 -18.32 -28.33
CA VAL A 515 -23.85 -19.74 -28.25
C VAL A 515 -23.16 -20.42 -27.08
N ILE A 516 -21.86 -20.18 -26.88
CA ILE A 516 -21.10 -20.72 -25.74
C ILE A 516 -21.68 -20.22 -24.41
N LEU A 517 -21.95 -18.92 -24.26
CA LEU A 517 -22.50 -18.35 -23.02
C LEU A 517 -23.87 -18.95 -22.68
N ASN A 518 -24.77 -19.01 -23.66
CA ASN A 518 -26.12 -19.56 -23.48
C ASN A 518 -26.07 -21.06 -23.17
N GLY A 519 -25.24 -21.83 -23.89
CA GLY A 519 -25.01 -23.24 -23.61
C GLY A 519 -24.42 -23.49 -22.20
N ALA A 520 -23.45 -22.67 -21.79
CA ALA A 520 -22.87 -22.73 -20.45
C ALA A 520 -23.90 -22.44 -19.35
N SER A 521 -24.77 -21.44 -19.56
CA SER A 521 -25.88 -21.17 -18.65
C SER A 521 -26.81 -22.37 -18.49
N ILE A 522 -27.22 -23.02 -19.58
CA ILE A 522 -28.05 -24.23 -19.54
C ILE A 522 -27.36 -25.35 -18.75
N ALA A 523 -26.08 -25.59 -19.03
CA ALA A 523 -25.29 -26.61 -18.32
C ALA A 523 -25.18 -26.31 -16.82
N MET A 524 -24.93 -25.06 -16.45
CA MET A 524 -24.87 -24.62 -15.05
C MET A 524 -26.23 -24.69 -14.36
N LEU A 525 -27.33 -24.37 -15.03
CA LEU A 525 -28.69 -24.54 -14.50
C LEU A 525 -28.98 -26.02 -14.22
N ALA A 526 -28.67 -26.90 -15.17
CA ALA A 526 -28.83 -28.34 -15.00
C ALA A 526 -27.97 -28.88 -13.83
N TRP A 527 -26.71 -28.44 -13.73
CA TRP A 527 -25.83 -28.82 -12.64
C TRP A 527 -26.27 -28.28 -11.29
N GLY A 528 -26.70 -27.01 -11.23
CA GLY A 528 -27.24 -26.36 -10.04
C GLY A 528 -28.50 -27.05 -9.53
N MET A 529 -29.40 -27.48 -10.42
CA MET A 529 -30.56 -28.30 -10.05
C MET A 529 -30.15 -29.66 -9.48
N ARG A 530 -29.21 -30.37 -10.14
CA ARG A 530 -28.76 -31.69 -9.70
C ARG A 530 -28.09 -31.65 -8.33
N THR A 531 -27.33 -30.59 -8.05
CA THR A 531 -26.62 -30.39 -6.78
C THR A 531 -27.44 -29.65 -5.73
N ARG A 532 -28.66 -29.19 -6.07
CA ARG A 532 -29.49 -28.29 -5.25
C ARG A 532 -28.74 -27.06 -4.74
N ASN A 533 -27.77 -26.56 -5.53
CA ASN A 533 -26.94 -25.43 -5.13
C ASN A 533 -27.52 -24.12 -5.69
N ARG A 534 -28.15 -23.33 -4.81
CA ARG A 534 -28.78 -22.05 -5.17
C ARG A 534 -27.79 -21.06 -5.79
N GLN A 535 -26.55 -21.02 -5.35
CA GLN A 535 -25.57 -20.06 -5.87
C GLN A 535 -25.16 -20.38 -7.32
N VAL A 536 -25.02 -21.68 -7.65
CA VAL A 536 -24.75 -22.12 -9.02
C VAL A 536 -25.94 -21.75 -9.92
N MET A 537 -27.17 -21.96 -9.46
CA MET A 537 -28.38 -21.59 -10.21
C MET A 537 -28.49 -20.07 -10.43
N VAL A 538 -28.21 -19.25 -9.41
CA VAL A 538 -28.19 -17.79 -9.54
C VAL A 538 -27.10 -17.33 -10.51
N THR A 539 -25.90 -17.90 -10.41
CA THR A 539 -24.80 -17.59 -11.33
C THR A 539 -25.17 -17.96 -12.77
N ALA A 540 -25.80 -19.12 -12.98
CA ALA A 540 -26.27 -19.54 -14.30
C ALA A 540 -27.30 -18.56 -14.88
N GLY A 541 -28.22 -18.06 -14.05
CA GLY A 541 -29.18 -17.02 -14.43
C GLY A 541 -28.49 -15.72 -14.85
N LEU A 542 -27.47 -15.27 -14.10
CA LEU A 542 -26.67 -14.10 -14.47
C LEU A 542 -25.92 -14.29 -15.79
N VAL A 543 -25.36 -15.48 -16.04
CA VAL A 543 -24.72 -15.82 -17.32
C VAL A 543 -25.72 -15.79 -18.47
N ALA A 544 -26.95 -16.30 -18.26
CA ALA A 544 -28.02 -16.21 -19.27
C ALA A 544 -28.41 -14.75 -19.57
N VAL A 545 -28.50 -13.90 -18.55
CA VAL A 545 -28.78 -12.47 -18.74
C VAL A 545 -27.66 -11.81 -19.54
N ALA A 546 -26.39 -12.05 -19.19
CA ALA A 546 -25.25 -11.52 -19.94
C ALA A 546 -25.24 -12.01 -21.39
N GLY A 547 -25.54 -13.29 -21.63
CA GLY A 547 -25.71 -13.87 -22.96
C GLY A 547 -26.83 -13.19 -23.73
N GLY A 548 -28.00 -12.96 -23.11
CA GLY A 548 -29.12 -12.25 -23.71
C GLY A 548 -28.81 -10.80 -24.08
N VAL A 549 -28.15 -10.06 -23.17
CA VAL A 549 -27.70 -8.68 -23.44
C VAL A 549 -26.73 -8.66 -24.62
N LYS A 550 -25.80 -9.60 -24.71
CA LYS A 550 -24.87 -9.70 -25.84
C LYS A 550 -25.59 -10.03 -27.15
N VAL A 551 -26.48 -11.03 -27.15
CA VAL A 551 -27.25 -11.41 -28.35
C VAL A 551 -28.12 -10.25 -28.85
N LEU A 552 -28.87 -9.62 -27.95
CA LEU A 552 -29.82 -8.57 -28.31
C LEU A 552 -29.15 -7.23 -28.61
N GLY A 553 -28.10 -6.88 -27.86
CA GLY A 553 -27.44 -5.58 -27.95
C GLY A 553 -26.28 -5.53 -28.94
N SER A 554 -25.54 -6.63 -29.10
CA SER A 554 -24.35 -6.69 -29.97
C SER A 554 -24.66 -7.49 -31.23
N ASP A 555 -25.07 -8.75 -31.11
CA ASP A 555 -25.12 -9.66 -32.26
C ASP A 555 -26.23 -9.27 -33.26
N LEU A 556 -27.42 -8.90 -32.79
CA LEU A 556 -28.51 -8.40 -33.65
C LEU A 556 -28.13 -7.15 -34.44
N MET A 557 -27.21 -6.33 -33.92
CA MET A 557 -26.84 -5.06 -34.51
C MET A 557 -25.64 -5.20 -35.46
N SER A 558 -24.74 -6.15 -35.20
CA SER A 558 -23.45 -6.22 -35.88
C SER A 558 -23.24 -7.44 -36.76
N ALA A 559 -24.02 -8.51 -36.60
CA ALA A 559 -23.83 -9.76 -37.34
C ALA A 559 -25.01 -10.05 -38.27
N SER A 560 -24.76 -10.84 -39.31
CA SER A 560 -25.82 -11.27 -40.24
C SER A 560 -25.72 -12.75 -40.61
N GLY A 561 -26.80 -13.29 -41.19
CA GLY A 561 -26.84 -14.65 -41.72
C GLY A 561 -26.97 -15.75 -40.66
N LEU A 562 -26.50 -16.95 -41.01
CA LEU A 562 -26.66 -18.16 -40.20
C LEU A 562 -26.10 -18.06 -38.76
N PRO A 563 -24.93 -17.43 -38.51
CA PRO A 563 -24.41 -17.28 -37.14
C PRO A 563 -25.36 -16.53 -36.22
N LEU A 564 -26.04 -15.49 -36.73
CA LEU A 564 -27.00 -14.71 -35.95
C LEU A 564 -28.21 -15.57 -35.54
N VAL A 565 -28.73 -16.38 -36.47
CA VAL A 565 -29.85 -17.29 -36.19
C VAL A 565 -29.49 -18.26 -35.07
N LEU A 566 -28.27 -18.83 -35.10
CA LEU A 566 -27.79 -19.73 -34.06
C LEU A 566 -27.64 -19.02 -32.70
N ALA A 567 -27.14 -17.79 -32.68
CA ALA A 567 -27.02 -17.00 -31.46
C ALA A 567 -28.40 -16.71 -30.82
N VAL A 568 -29.37 -16.22 -31.61
CA VAL A 568 -30.74 -15.95 -31.15
C VAL A 568 -31.45 -17.22 -30.70
N PHE A 569 -31.32 -18.31 -31.46
CA PHE A 569 -31.89 -19.61 -31.11
C PHE A 569 -31.32 -20.15 -29.78
N SER A 570 -30.00 -20.06 -29.59
CA SER A 570 -29.35 -20.49 -28.35
C SER A 570 -29.84 -19.71 -27.11
N PHE A 571 -30.12 -18.42 -27.27
CA PHE A 571 -30.70 -17.60 -26.20
C PHE A 571 -32.13 -18.03 -25.88
N GLY A 572 -32.95 -18.31 -26.91
CA GLY A 572 -34.30 -18.86 -26.73
C GLY A 572 -34.30 -20.17 -25.94
N LEU A 573 -33.36 -21.07 -26.23
CA LEU A 573 -33.16 -22.31 -25.46
C LEU A 573 -32.76 -22.04 -24.01
N ALA A 574 -31.84 -21.11 -23.76
CA ALA A 574 -31.42 -20.76 -22.40
C ALA A 574 -32.58 -20.16 -21.58
N ALA A 575 -33.39 -19.30 -22.19
CA ALA A 575 -34.59 -18.74 -21.57
C ALA A 575 -35.64 -19.81 -21.25
N ALA A 576 -35.87 -20.75 -22.17
CA ALA A 576 -36.78 -21.89 -21.95
C ALA A 576 -36.29 -22.77 -20.78
N ALA A 577 -35.00 -23.10 -20.74
CA ALA A 577 -34.40 -23.85 -19.64
C ALA A 577 -34.54 -23.12 -18.30
N GLY A 578 -34.26 -21.81 -18.27
CA GLY A 578 -34.42 -20.97 -17.09
C GLY A 578 -35.86 -20.96 -16.56
N SER A 579 -36.86 -20.86 -17.45
CA SER A 579 -38.28 -20.92 -17.11
C SER A 579 -38.67 -22.24 -16.43
N ILE A 580 -38.18 -23.38 -16.95
CA ILE A 580 -38.42 -24.70 -16.35
C ILE A 580 -37.83 -24.79 -14.94
N VAL A 581 -36.61 -24.28 -14.73
CA VAL A 581 -35.94 -24.31 -13.42
C VAL A 581 -36.71 -23.46 -12.40
N LEU A 582 -37.09 -22.23 -12.77
CA LEU A 582 -37.88 -21.33 -11.92
C LEU A 582 -39.23 -21.95 -11.55
N GLY A 583 -39.94 -22.53 -12.52
CA GLY A 583 -41.24 -23.18 -12.30
C GLY A 583 -41.16 -24.41 -11.38
N ARG A 584 -40.02 -25.12 -11.34
CA ARG A 584 -39.78 -26.21 -10.39
C ARG A 584 -39.47 -25.70 -8.98
N LEU A 585 -38.65 -24.66 -8.87
CA LEU A 585 -38.30 -24.05 -7.58
C LEU A 585 -39.53 -23.45 -6.88
N GLN A 586 -40.41 -22.78 -7.64
CA GLN A 586 -41.66 -22.23 -7.10
C GLN A 586 -42.59 -23.33 -6.56
N ARG A 587 -42.71 -24.46 -7.26
CA ARG A 587 -43.51 -25.61 -6.81
C ARG A 587 -42.94 -26.25 -5.53
N SER A 588 -41.62 -26.40 -5.44
CA SER A 588 -40.98 -26.93 -4.23
C SER A 588 -41.10 -25.98 -3.03
N GLY A 589 -41.02 -24.67 -3.24
CA GLY A 589 -41.23 -23.67 -2.19
C GLY A 589 -42.68 -23.60 -1.70
N ALA A 590 -43.65 -23.70 -2.62
CA ALA A 590 -45.07 -23.71 -2.29
C ALA A 590 -45.47 -24.96 -1.48
N GLY A 591 -44.90 -26.14 -1.81
CA GLY A 591 -45.11 -27.36 -1.04
C GLY A 591 -44.53 -27.32 0.38
N ALA A 592 -43.37 -26.67 0.56
CA ALA A 592 -42.74 -26.52 1.88
C ALA A 592 -43.53 -25.54 2.79
N HIS A 593 -44.07 -24.44 2.24
CA HIS A 593 -44.93 -23.54 2.99
C HIS A 593 -46.30 -24.14 3.34
N ALA A 594 -46.86 -24.97 2.46
CA ALA A 594 -48.09 -25.70 2.76
C ALA A 594 -47.91 -26.73 3.89
N ALA A 595 -46.79 -27.46 3.90
CA ALA A 595 -46.47 -28.42 4.97
C ALA A 595 -46.21 -27.74 6.33
N ALA A 596 -45.46 -26.63 6.36
CA ALA A 596 -45.21 -25.87 7.58
C ALA A 596 -46.48 -25.21 8.15
N GLY A 597 -47.43 -24.83 7.28
CA GLY A 597 -48.74 -24.32 7.68
C GLY A 597 -49.68 -25.37 8.25
N ASP A 598 -49.52 -26.64 7.87
CA ASP A 598 -50.33 -27.76 8.38
C ASP A 598 -49.79 -28.28 9.73
N ASP A 599 -48.47 -28.27 9.95
CA ASP A 599 -47.85 -28.56 11.26
C ASP A 599 -48.15 -27.46 12.30
N ALA A 600 -48.17 -26.19 11.89
CA ALA A 600 -48.56 -25.08 12.79
C ALA A 600 -50.04 -25.12 13.19
N ARG A 601 -50.90 -25.82 12.42
CA ARG A 601 -52.31 -26.08 12.77
C ARG A 601 -52.52 -27.35 13.59
N ARG A 602 -51.46 -28.14 13.82
CA ARG A 602 -51.47 -29.40 14.59
C ARG A 602 -50.58 -29.35 15.85
N GLY A 603 -50.37 -28.16 16.42
CA GLY A 603 -49.87 -28.02 17.79
C GLY A 603 -50.97 -28.30 18.83
N PRO A 604 -50.61 -28.83 20.01
CA PRO A 604 -51.43 -29.69 20.88
C PRO A 604 -52.75 -29.12 21.39
#